data_AF-A0A0C2BQX3-F1
#
_entry.id   AF-A0A0C2BQX3-F1
#
_cell.length_a   1.000
_cell.length_b   1.000
_cell.length_c   1.000
_cell.angle_alpha   90.00
_cell.angle_beta   90.00
_cell.angle_gamma   90.00
#
_symmetry.space_group_name_H-M   'P 1'
#
loop_
_entity.id
_entity.type
_entity.pdbx_description
1 polymer ?
#
loop_
_entity_poly.entity_id
_entity_poly.type
_entity_poly.pdbx_seq_one_letter_code
_entity_poly.pdbx_strand_id
1 'polypeptide(L)'
;MREKHKVFVRLAGGLGNQIFQMAFAVHVANRANANLLYSTSGLGTYESVHDYVLDGVLAMSSYATSDWYSKYVVPLRIPRLLPLRCAYLALASDRNMASILSRRPSRIQVLDGYFQEVPLELLRALPLLPSFRALEPEMADTDLVIHVRGGDFVRLGYTDNRIDKFYAAALARVGKHTCIRRPVIVTDDAEFVAGLPSLRGIDIRSEGTIRDFARLCFARNRIFGSSTFALSAAAIGNTRGINVSTGTWLKGDPRAILLENESAIRL
;
A
#
# COMPACT_ATOMS: atom_id res chain seq x y z
N MET A 1 -9.82 -2.67 37.63
CA MET A 1 -9.44 -3.09 36.27
C MET A 1 -8.27 -2.24 35.79
N ARG A 2 -7.18 -2.82 35.27
CA ARG A 2 -6.11 -2.02 34.64
C ARG A 2 -6.66 -1.46 33.33
N GLU A 3 -6.53 -0.15 33.10
CA GLU A 3 -6.95 0.46 31.85
C GLU A 3 -6.11 -0.13 30.69
N LYS A 4 -6.77 -0.66 29.66
CA LYS A 4 -6.09 -1.22 28.50
C LYS A 4 -5.33 -0.13 27.75
N HIS A 5 -4.18 -0.49 27.17
CA HIS A 5 -3.44 0.38 26.27
C HIS A 5 -4.30 0.72 25.05
N LYS A 6 -4.04 1.87 24.41
CA LYS A 6 -4.79 2.35 23.25
C LYS A 6 -3.84 2.76 22.13
N VAL A 7 -4.17 2.36 20.91
CA VAL A 7 -3.49 2.78 19.68
C VAL A 7 -4.50 3.48 18.80
N PHE A 8 -4.21 4.70 18.39
CA PHE A 8 -5.04 5.49 17.48
C PHE A 8 -4.31 5.62 16.15
N VAL A 9 -4.95 5.30 15.04
CA VAL A 9 -4.38 5.49 13.71
C VAL A 9 -5.29 6.37 12.84
N ARG A 10 -4.69 7.34 12.17
CA ARG A 10 -5.36 8.10 11.12
C ARG A 10 -5.16 7.38 9.78
N LEU A 11 -6.25 7.07 9.09
CA LEU A 11 -6.21 6.56 7.72
C LEU A 11 -6.22 7.72 6.71
N ALA A 12 -5.41 7.61 5.66
CA ALA A 12 -5.23 8.65 4.64
C ALA A 12 -4.70 8.08 3.31
N GLY A 13 -5.05 8.73 2.20
CA GLY A 13 -4.66 8.32 0.84
C GLY A 13 -5.45 7.12 0.31
N GLY A 14 -5.05 6.56 -0.83
CA GLY A 14 -5.69 5.38 -1.44
C GLY A 14 -5.39 4.06 -0.71
N LEU A 15 -5.98 2.95 -1.19
CA LEU A 15 -5.94 1.64 -0.53
C LEU A 15 -4.54 1.18 -0.11
N GLY A 16 -3.54 1.30 -1.00
CA GLY A 16 -2.17 0.86 -0.68
C GLY A 16 -1.60 1.57 0.56
N ASN A 17 -1.80 2.88 0.68
CA ASN A 17 -1.36 3.65 1.85
C ASN A 17 -2.14 3.24 3.11
N GLN A 18 -3.44 3.01 2.99
CA GLN A 18 -4.28 2.56 4.10
C GLN A 18 -3.82 1.18 4.62
N ILE A 19 -3.39 0.28 3.73
CA ILE A 19 -2.83 -1.02 4.08
C ILE A 19 -1.52 -0.88 4.87
N PHE A 20 -0.60 -0.02 4.43
CA PHE A 20 0.63 0.28 5.18
C PHE A 20 0.34 0.82 6.59
N GLN A 21 -0.59 1.77 6.69
CA GLN A 21 -1.03 2.35 7.95
C GLN A 21 -1.61 1.28 8.89
N MET A 22 -2.45 0.39 8.37
CA MET A 22 -3.04 -0.69 9.17
C MET A 22 -2.03 -1.77 9.56
N ALA A 23 -1.12 -2.17 8.67
CA ALA A 23 -0.06 -3.12 9.00
C ALA A 23 0.77 -2.62 10.19
N PHE A 24 1.17 -1.34 10.14
CA PHE A 24 1.89 -0.72 11.25
C PHE A 24 1.04 -0.68 12.54
N ALA A 25 -0.20 -0.20 12.44
CA ALA A 25 -1.07 0.00 13.59
C ALA A 25 -1.44 -1.30 14.30
N VAL A 26 -1.76 -2.35 13.54
CA VAL A 26 -2.04 -3.69 14.08
C VAL A 26 -0.81 -4.26 14.78
N HIS A 27 0.37 -4.16 14.18
CA HIS A 27 1.60 -4.61 14.81
C HIS A 27 1.85 -3.90 16.15
N VAL A 28 1.72 -2.57 16.17
CA VAL A 28 1.89 -1.74 17.37
C VAL A 28 0.85 -2.09 18.44
N ALA A 29 -0.40 -2.33 18.05
CA ALA A 29 -1.47 -2.70 18.96
C ALA A 29 -1.26 -4.09 19.57
N ASN A 30 -0.92 -5.09 18.76
CA ASN A 30 -0.66 -6.46 19.22
C ASN A 30 0.51 -6.50 20.21
N ARG A 31 1.62 -5.83 19.88
CA ARG A 31 2.79 -5.75 20.77
C ARG A 31 2.48 -5.07 22.10
N ALA A 32 1.57 -4.09 22.09
CA ALA A 32 1.15 -3.35 23.28
C ALA A 32 0.01 -4.01 24.06
N ASN A 33 -0.56 -5.12 23.55
CA ASN A 33 -1.84 -5.67 23.99
C ASN A 33 -2.91 -4.56 24.14
N ALA A 34 -3.03 -3.74 23.10
CA ALA A 34 -3.82 -2.51 23.08
C ALA A 34 -5.07 -2.64 22.22
N ASN A 35 -6.09 -1.84 22.55
CA ASN A 35 -7.22 -1.63 21.68
C ASN A 35 -6.79 -0.72 20.51
N LEU A 36 -6.99 -1.18 19.28
CA LEU A 36 -6.77 -0.38 18.08
C LEU A 36 -8.04 0.42 17.74
N LEU A 37 -7.87 1.73 17.60
CA LEU A 37 -8.89 2.67 17.15
C LEU A 37 -8.41 3.37 15.88
N TYR A 38 -9.32 3.62 14.95
CA TYR A 38 -8.99 4.30 13.69
C TYR A 38 -9.86 5.53 13.45
N SER A 39 -9.40 6.39 12.54
CA SER A 39 -10.16 7.53 12.03
C SER A 39 -10.03 7.64 10.52
N THR A 40 -11.16 7.80 9.84
CA THR A 40 -11.27 8.03 8.39
C THR A 40 -11.39 9.51 8.03
N SER A 41 -11.42 10.41 9.02
CA SER A 41 -11.52 11.87 8.80
C SER A 41 -10.41 12.43 7.92
N GLY A 42 -9.29 11.70 7.78
CA GLY A 42 -8.21 12.06 6.88
C GLY A 42 -8.46 11.79 5.39
N LEU A 43 -9.47 11.01 5.02
CA LEU A 43 -9.73 10.60 3.62
C LEU A 43 -10.32 11.73 2.78
N GLY A 44 -11.20 12.56 3.36
CA GLY A 44 -11.85 13.69 2.67
C GLY A 44 -10.99 14.96 2.56
N THR A 45 -9.71 14.92 2.94
CA THR A 45 -8.83 16.11 3.00
C THR A 45 -7.81 16.21 1.85
N TYR A 46 -7.85 15.30 0.88
CA TYR A 46 -6.93 15.27 -0.26
C TYR A 46 -7.59 15.72 -1.56
N GLU A 47 -6.81 16.29 -2.48
CA GLU A 47 -7.27 16.80 -3.79
C GLU A 47 -8.03 15.74 -4.61
N SER A 48 -7.62 14.46 -4.49
CA SER A 48 -8.40 13.31 -4.93
C SER A 48 -9.22 12.80 -3.76
N VAL A 49 -10.54 13.01 -3.80
CA VAL A 49 -11.47 12.36 -2.88
C VAL A 49 -11.32 10.85 -3.09
N HIS A 50 -10.73 10.17 -2.11
CA HIS A 50 -10.57 8.73 -2.14
C HIS A 50 -11.67 8.09 -1.31
N ASP A 51 -12.41 7.19 -1.93
CA ASP A 51 -13.38 6.36 -1.22
C ASP A 51 -12.69 5.52 -0.16
N TYR A 52 -13.41 5.27 0.93
CA TYR A 52 -12.98 4.34 1.96
C TYR A 52 -13.14 2.91 1.47
N VAL A 53 -12.09 2.41 0.83
CA VAL A 53 -12.06 1.07 0.21
C VAL A 53 -11.41 0.00 1.08
N LEU A 54 -10.72 0.37 2.17
CA LEU A 54 -10.07 -0.62 3.04
C LEU A 54 -11.04 -1.65 3.61
N ASP A 55 -12.32 -1.29 3.80
CA ASP A 55 -13.32 -2.26 4.28
C ASP A 55 -13.50 -3.44 3.33
N GLY A 56 -13.16 -3.29 2.04
CA GLY A 56 -13.17 -4.39 1.07
C GLY A 56 -12.07 -5.42 1.27
N VAL A 57 -11.00 -5.11 2.03
CA VAL A 57 -9.86 -6.01 2.29
C VAL A 57 -9.77 -6.41 3.77
N LEU A 58 -10.15 -5.51 4.68
CA LEU A 58 -10.18 -5.74 6.12
C LEU A 58 -11.58 -5.40 6.64
N ALA A 59 -12.22 -6.28 7.41
CA ALA A 59 -13.50 -6.03 8.05
C ALA A 59 -13.33 -5.00 9.18
N MET A 60 -13.47 -3.72 8.83
CA MET A 60 -13.14 -2.61 9.70
C MET A 60 -14.17 -2.36 10.80
N SER A 61 -15.34 -2.99 10.70
CA SER A 61 -16.31 -3.16 11.80
C SER A 61 -15.73 -3.86 13.03
N SER A 62 -14.59 -4.55 12.88
CA SER A 62 -13.88 -5.21 13.98
C SER A 62 -13.04 -4.23 14.82
N TYR A 63 -12.92 -2.97 14.41
CA TYR A 63 -12.14 -1.93 15.08
C TYR A 63 -13.03 -0.77 15.53
N ALA A 64 -12.67 -0.15 16.64
CA ALA A 64 -13.42 0.99 17.17
C ALA A 64 -13.00 2.30 16.50
N THR A 65 -13.93 3.25 16.41
CA THR A 65 -13.63 4.64 16.05
C THR A 65 -13.56 5.51 17.30
N SER A 66 -13.06 6.73 17.13
CA SER A 66 -12.98 7.71 18.22
C SER A 66 -13.25 9.12 17.71
N ASP A 67 -14.38 9.69 18.14
CA ASP A 67 -14.81 11.02 17.73
C ASP A 67 -13.88 12.11 18.23
N TRP A 68 -13.42 12.01 19.49
CA TRP A 68 -12.49 12.98 20.07
C TRP A 68 -11.16 12.99 19.31
N TYR A 69 -10.65 11.82 18.92
CA TYR A 69 -9.41 11.69 18.17
C TYR A 69 -9.56 12.33 16.79
N SER A 70 -10.67 12.02 16.11
CA SER A 70 -11.00 12.55 14.79
C SER A 70 -11.20 14.06 14.79
N LYS A 71 -11.85 14.61 15.83
CA LYS A 71 -12.19 16.03 15.92
C LYS A 71 -11.02 16.91 16.35
N TYR A 72 -10.20 16.45 17.30
CA TYR A 72 -9.21 17.31 17.94
C TYR A 72 -7.76 16.97 17.59
N VAL A 73 -7.43 15.70 17.35
CA VAL A 73 -6.04 15.28 17.14
C VAL A 73 -5.69 15.19 15.66
N VAL A 74 -6.56 14.58 14.86
CA VAL A 74 -6.34 14.36 13.43
C VAL A 74 -6.14 15.66 12.63
N PRO A 75 -6.92 16.74 12.86
CA PRO A 75 -6.75 17.98 12.08
C PRO A 75 -5.43 18.68 12.36
N LEU A 76 -4.96 18.62 13.61
CA LEU A 76 -3.73 19.26 14.04
C LEU A 76 -2.46 18.53 13.58
N ARG A 77 -2.57 17.29 13.07
CA ARG A 77 -1.43 16.47 12.62
C ARG A 77 -0.30 16.41 13.67
N ILE A 78 -0.62 16.48 14.97
CA ILE A 78 0.37 16.64 16.05
C ILE A 78 1.50 15.61 15.95
N PRO A 79 1.27 14.32 15.66
CA PRO A 79 2.36 13.36 15.53
C PRO A 79 3.37 13.63 14.40
N ARG A 80 2.98 14.38 13.36
CA ARG A 80 3.91 14.81 12.30
C ARG A 80 4.68 16.06 12.67
N LEU A 81 4.06 16.97 13.40
CA LEU A 81 4.70 18.22 13.85
C LEU A 81 5.68 17.95 15.00
N LEU A 82 5.27 17.16 15.98
CA LEU A 82 5.99 16.89 17.22
C LEU A 82 6.03 15.38 17.51
N PRO A 83 6.77 14.59 16.70
CA PRO A 83 6.98 13.19 17.00
C PRO A 83 7.68 13.06 18.35
N LEU A 84 7.00 12.48 19.33
CA LEU A 84 7.48 12.38 20.71
C LEU A 84 7.21 11.00 21.26
N ARG A 85 7.98 10.63 22.28
CA ARG A 85 7.79 9.36 22.98
C ARG A 85 8.18 9.48 24.45
N CYS A 86 7.25 9.13 25.32
CA CYS A 86 7.49 8.84 26.73
C CYS A 86 6.77 7.55 27.13
N ALA A 87 6.91 7.12 28.38
CA ALA A 87 6.28 5.88 28.87
C ALA A 87 4.74 5.88 28.73
N TYR A 88 4.11 7.05 28.85
CA TYR A 88 2.67 7.18 28.81
C TYR A 88 2.13 7.44 27.39
N LEU A 89 2.82 8.27 26.60
CA LEU A 89 2.36 8.73 25.29
C LEU A 89 3.45 8.57 24.22
N ALA A 90 3.07 8.01 23.08
CA ALA A 90 3.86 8.09 21.85
C ALA A 90 3.04 8.77 20.75
N LEU A 91 3.63 9.79 20.13
CA LEU A 91 3.14 10.38 18.89
C LEU A 91 4.06 9.90 17.77
N ALA A 92 3.55 8.99 16.94
CA ALA A 92 4.28 8.33 15.89
C ALA A 92 3.98 8.94 14.51
N SER A 93 5.02 9.13 13.72
CA SER A 93 4.95 9.44 12.29
C SER A 93 6.07 8.69 11.56
N ASP A 94 6.17 8.88 10.24
CA ASP A 94 7.24 8.28 9.43
C ASP A 94 8.64 8.60 10.01
N ARG A 95 8.82 9.78 10.61
CA ARG A 95 10.11 10.27 11.16
C ARG A 95 10.63 9.47 12.36
N ASN A 96 9.76 8.86 13.15
CA ASN A 96 10.17 8.14 14.36
C ASN A 96 9.69 6.68 14.39
N MET A 97 9.19 6.15 13.27
CA MET A 97 8.66 4.80 13.15
C MET A 97 9.63 3.73 13.68
N ALA A 98 10.92 3.79 13.30
CA ALA A 98 11.94 2.84 13.78
C ALA A 98 12.12 2.88 15.31
N SER A 99 12.02 4.07 15.92
CA SER A 99 12.05 4.24 17.37
C SER A 99 10.80 3.62 18.02
N ILE A 100 9.63 3.74 17.38
CA ILE A 100 8.40 3.08 17.82
C ILE A 100 8.57 1.56 17.86
N LEU A 101 9.10 0.96 16.78
CA LEU A 101 9.31 -0.48 16.65
C LEU A 101 10.38 -1.04 17.61
N SER A 102 11.44 -0.30 17.94
CA SER A 102 12.54 -0.84 18.74
C SER A 102 12.32 -0.84 20.26
N ARG A 103 11.36 -0.09 20.79
CA ARG A 103 11.24 0.16 22.25
C ARG A 103 9.90 -0.26 22.86
N ARG A 104 9.87 -0.45 24.20
CA ARG A 104 8.67 -0.87 24.97
C ARG A 104 7.44 0.03 24.72
N PRO A 105 6.29 -0.50 24.27
CA PRO A 105 5.12 0.31 23.91
C PRO A 105 4.68 1.28 25.00
N SER A 106 4.27 2.48 24.58
CA SER A 106 3.64 3.46 25.46
C SER A 106 2.17 3.09 25.71
N ARG A 107 1.59 3.57 26.82
CA ARG A 107 0.18 3.30 27.18
C ARG A 107 -0.80 3.82 26.14
N ILE A 108 -0.54 5.02 25.61
CA ILE A 108 -1.29 5.65 24.53
C ILE A 108 -0.34 5.87 23.36
N GLN A 109 -0.74 5.45 22.18
CA GLN A 109 0.03 5.66 20.96
C GLN A 109 -0.87 6.27 19.89
N VAL A 110 -0.43 7.35 19.28
CA VAL A 110 -1.15 8.07 18.24
C VAL A 110 -0.30 8.07 16.97
N LEU A 111 -0.81 7.44 15.91
CA LEU A 111 -0.09 7.17 14.69
C LEU A 111 -0.64 8.06 13.57
N ASP A 112 0.22 8.92 13.01
CA ASP A 112 -0.07 9.75 11.84
C ASP A 112 1.14 9.78 10.90
N GLY A 113 1.12 8.90 9.91
CA GLY A 113 2.14 8.71 8.88
C GLY A 113 1.59 7.80 7.79
N TYR A 114 2.36 7.59 6.72
CA TYR A 114 2.04 6.55 5.74
C TYR A 114 2.65 5.21 6.12
N PHE A 115 3.77 5.23 6.86
CA PHE A 115 4.51 4.06 7.33
C PHE A 115 4.92 3.12 6.18
N GLN A 116 5.33 3.69 5.05
CA GLN A 116 5.70 2.94 3.83
C GLN A 116 7.01 2.15 3.97
N GLU A 117 7.79 2.42 5.01
CA GLU A 117 9.06 1.74 5.29
C GLU A 117 8.92 0.60 6.33
N VAL A 118 7.69 0.18 6.66
CA VAL A 118 7.49 -0.97 7.55
C VAL A 118 8.13 -2.23 6.99
N PRO A 119 8.64 -3.14 7.84
CA PRO A 119 9.10 -4.45 7.41
C PRO A 119 8.03 -5.19 6.60
N LEU A 120 8.46 -5.87 5.53
CA LEU A 120 7.56 -6.57 4.60
C LEU A 120 6.69 -7.62 5.32
N GLU A 121 7.21 -8.19 6.39
CA GLU A 121 6.55 -9.16 7.26
C GLU A 121 5.29 -8.59 7.90
N LEU A 122 5.24 -7.27 8.15
CA LEU A 122 4.04 -6.64 8.72
C LEU A 122 2.89 -6.60 7.71
N LEU A 123 3.21 -6.40 6.42
CA LEU A 123 2.21 -6.50 5.34
C LEU A 123 1.73 -7.95 5.19
N ARG A 124 2.67 -8.91 5.19
CA ARG A 124 2.39 -10.35 5.06
C ARG A 124 1.61 -10.93 6.23
N ALA A 125 1.62 -10.27 7.38
CA ALA A 125 0.84 -10.68 8.55
C ALA A 125 -0.63 -10.25 8.45
N LEU A 126 -0.99 -9.28 7.60
CA LEU A 126 -2.38 -8.81 7.49
C LEU A 126 -3.37 -9.90 7.09
N PRO A 127 -3.09 -10.78 6.10
CA PRO A 127 -3.96 -11.89 5.74
C PRO A 127 -4.24 -12.91 6.85
N LEU A 128 -3.40 -12.92 7.89
CA LEU A 128 -3.53 -13.83 9.03
C LEU A 128 -4.49 -13.29 10.09
N LEU A 129 -4.97 -12.04 9.94
CA LEU A 129 -5.92 -11.46 10.86
C LEU A 129 -7.31 -12.06 10.63
N PRO A 130 -8.08 -12.36 11.70
CA PRO A 130 -9.47 -12.78 11.56
C PRO A 130 -10.35 -11.74 10.84
N SER A 131 -9.95 -10.48 10.87
CA SER A 131 -10.62 -9.39 10.17
C SER A 131 -10.24 -9.31 8.68
N PHE A 132 -9.26 -10.05 8.19
CA PHE A 132 -8.94 -10.03 6.76
C PHE A 132 -10.05 -10.70 5.95
N ARG A 133 -10.60 -9.98 4.98
CA ARG A 133 -11.62 -10.53 4.10
C ARG A 133 -10.97 -11.44 3.08
N ALA A 134 -11.54 -12.62 2.89
CA ALA A 134 -11.13 -13.48 1.79
C ALA A 134 -11.32 -12.69 0.48
N LEU A 135 -10.21 -12.50 -0.24
CA LEU A 135 -10.27 -11.98 -1.59
C LEU A 135 -10.62 -13.16 -2.51
N GLU A 136 -11.62 -12.99 -3.35
CA GLU A 136 -11.94 -14.00 -4.34
C GLU A 136 -10.79 -14.08 -5.35
N PRO A 137 -10.26 -15.28 -5.66
CA PRO A 137 -9.27 -15.45 -6.70
C PRO A 137 -9.86 -15.08 -8.04
N GLU A 138 -9.68 -13.83 -8.44
CA GLU A 138 -9.93 -13.40 -9.80
C GLU A 138 -8.78 -13.87 -10.69
N MET A 139 -9.14 -14.59 -11.76
CA MET A 139 -8.26 -14.89 -12.89
C MET A 139 -7.12 -15.88 -12.59
N ALA A 140 -7.48 -17.12 -12.26
CA ALA A 140 -6.55 -18.26 -12.26
C ALA A 140 -5.79 -18.45 -13.60
N ASP A 141 -6.28 -17.81 -14.67
CA ASP A 141 -5.77 -17.94 -16.04
C ASP A 141 -4.79 -16.85 -16.49
N THR A 142 -4.58 -15.78 -15.73
CA THR A 142 -3.61 -14.73 -16.10
C THR A 142 -2.27 -14.95 -15.44
N ASP A 143 -1.23 -15.06 -16.25
CA ASP A 143 0.13 -15.25 -15.78
C ASP A 143 0.88 -13.94 -15.53
N LEU A 144 0.43 -12.81 -16.08
CA LEU A 144 1.03 -11.49 -15.86
C LEU A 144 -0.04 -10.41 -15.67
N VAL A 145 0.05 -9.67 -14.57
CA VAL A 145 -0.72 -8.43 -14.36
C VAL A 145 0.23 -7.23 -14.38
N ILE A 146 -0.11 -6.22 -15.18
CA ILE A 146 0.65 -4.97 -15.32
C ILE A 146 -0.17 -3.85 -14.68
N HIS A 147 0.34 -3.26 -13.62
CA HIS A 147 -0.28 -2.09 -13.01
C HIS A 147 0.32 -0.81 -13.58
N VAL A 148 -0.51 0.03 -14.19
CA VAL A 148 -0.11 1.33 -14.74
C VAL A 148 -0.76 2.47 -13.97
N ARG A 149 0.06 3.46 -13.60
CA ARG A 149 -0.37 4.68 -12.92
C ARG A 149 0.24 5.88 -13.65
N GLY A 150 -0.45 6.35 -14.68
CA GLY A 150 0.05 7.37 -15.60
C GLY A 150 -0.06 8.78 -15.06
N GLY A 151 -1.22 9.14 -14.50
CA GLY A 151 -1.52 10.51 -14.09
C GLY A 151 -0.55 11.06 -13.05
N ASP A 152 -0.07 10.20 -12.14
CA ASP A 152 0.95 10.59 -11.16
C ASP A 152 2.32 10.84 -11.79
N PHE A 153 2.74 10.00 -12.75
CA PHE A 153 4.03 10.16 -13.39
C PHE A 153 4.09 11.42 -14.26
N VAL A 154 3.03 11.70 -15.01
CA VAL A 154 2.93 12.92 -15.82
C VAL A 154 2.99 14.16 -14.92
N ARG A 155 2.25 14.17 -13.79
CA ARG A 155 2.28 15.28 -12.81
C ARG A 155 3.67 15.53 -12.21
N LEU A 156 4.52 14.51 -12.18
CA LEU A 156 5.89 14.60 -11.65
C LEU A 156 6.93 14.88 -12.73
N GLY A 157 6.51 15.14 -13.96
CA GLY A 157 7.38 15.50 -15.08
C GLY A 157 8.10 14.31 -15.72
N TYR A 158 7.66 13.07 -15.47
CA TYR A 158 8.15 11.93 -16.25
C TYR A 158 7.58 12.01 -17.66
N THR A 159 8.41 11.73 -18.66
CA THR A 159 7.98 11.70 -20.06
C THR A 159 7.44 10.32 -20.42
N ASP A 160 6.48 10.27 -21.34
CA ASP A 160 5.89 9.03 -21.85
C ASP A 160 6.97 8.06 -22.37
N ASN A 161 8.00 8.58 -23.05
CA ASN A 161 9.13 7.78 -23.54
C ASN A 161 9.91 7.08 -22.41
N ARG A 162 10.09 7.74 -21.26
CA ARG A 162 10.79 7.16 -20.11
C ARG A 162 9.94 6.05 -19.47
N ILE A 163 8.63 6.29 -19.38
CA ILE A 163 7.67 5.34 -18.82
C ILE A 163 7.52 4.12 -19.75
N ASP A 164 7.42 4.34 -21.06
CA ASP A 164 7.35 3.27 -22.07
C ASP A 164 8.62 2.40 -22.06
N LYS A 165 9.81 3.01 -21.97
CA LYS A 165 11.07 2.28 -21.84
C LYS A 165 11.10 1.38 -20.60
N PHE A 166 10.54 1.83 -19.49
CA PHE A 166 10.41 1.00 -18.29
C PHE A 166 9.52 -0.22 -18.56
N TYR A 167 8.33 -0.04 -19.13
CA TYR A 167 7.41 -1.15 -19.41
C TYR A 167 7.96 -2.11 -20.46
N ALA A 168 8.61 -1.61 -21.51
CA ALA A 168 9.30 -2.43 -22.51
C ALA A 168 10.40 -3.30 -21.87
N ALA A 169 11.25 -2.70 -21.04
CA ALA A 169 12.31 -3.42 -20.33
C ALA A 169 11.74 -4.43 -19.31
N ALA A 170 10.63 -4.09 -18.67
CA ALA A 170 9.96 -4.96 -17.71
C ALA A 170 9.33 -6.18 -18.38
N LEU A 171 8.64 -6.01 -19.51
CA LEU A 171 8.10 -7.10 -20.32
C LEU A 171 9.21 -8.04 -20.79
N ALA A 172 10.30 -7.48 -21.33
CA ALA A 172 11.47 -8.25 -21.74
C ALA A 172 12.10 -9.02 -20.57
N ARG A 173 12.09 -8.46 -19.35
CA ARG A 173 12.56 -9.14 -18.15
C ARG A 173 11.66 -10.34 -17.82
N VAL A 174 10.35 -10.15 -17.73
CA VAL A 174 9.42 -11.25 -17.40
C VAL A 174 9.50 -12.36 -18.45
N GLY A 175 9.55 -12.01 -19.75
CA GLY A 175 9.64 -12.97 -20.85
C GLY A 175 10.89 -13.87 -20.83
N LYS A 176 11.98 -13.45 -20.17
CA LYS A 176 13.17 -14.31 -19.94
C LYS A 176 12.95 -15.38 -18.88
N HIS A 177 12.02 -15.16 -17.95
CA HIS A 177 11.77 -16.07 -16.82
C HIS A 177 10.58 -17.01 -17.07
N THR A 178 9.63 -16.59 -17.91
CA THR A 178 8.41 -17.36 -18.12
C THR A 178 7.77 -17.05 -19.47
N CYS A 179 7.03 -18.01 -20.01
CA CYS A 179 6.19 -17.80 -21.18
C CYS A 179 4.92 -17.06 -20.73
N ILE A 180 4.78 -15.81 -21.17
CA ILE A 180 3.60 -14.98 -20.92
C ILE A 180 2.55 -15.30 -21.99
N ARG A 181 1.39 -15.79 -21.57
CA ARG A 181 0.29 -16.19 -22.45
C ARG A 181 -0.83 -15.17 -22.45
N ARG A 182 -1.16 -14.60 -21.27
CA ARG A 182 -2.35 -13.76 -21.09
C ARG A 182 -2.01 -12.58 -20.18
N PRO A 183 -1.21 -11.60 -20.67
CA PRO A 183 -0.96 -10.39 -19.91
C PRO A 183 -2.25 -9.56 -19.85
N VAL A 184 -2.48 -8.90 -18.72
CA VAL A 184 -3.56 -7.92 -18.56
C VAL A 184 -3.07 -6.68 -17.85
N ILE A 185 -3.69 -5.54 -18.16
CA ILE A 185 -3.39 -4.25 -17.55
C ILE A 185 -4.49 -3.86 -16.56
N VAL A 186 -4.07 -3.39 -15.40
CA VAL A 186 -4.90 -2.76 -14.39
C VAL A 186 -4.45 -1.31 -14.24
N THR A 187 -5.37 -0.36 -14.39
CA THR A 187 -5.05 1.07 -14.39
C THR A 187 -6.29 1.93 -14.13
N ASP A 188 -6.07 3.07 -13.46
CA ASP A 188 -7.05 4.15 -13.40
C ASP A 188 -6.91 5.13 -14.59
N ASP A 189 -5.88 4.97 -15.43
CA ASP A 189 -5.49 5.91 -16.49
C ASP A 189 -5.47 5.23 -17.88
N ALA A 190 -6.60 4.71 -18.33
CA ALA A 190 -6.69 3.95 -19.59
C ALA A 190 -6.22 4.73 -20.84
N GLU A 191 -6.54 6.03 -20.90
CA GLU A 191 -6.09 6.91 -21.98
C GLU A 191 -4.56 7.03 -22.03
N PHE A 192 -3.92 7.14 -20.86
CA PHE A 192 -2.47 7.17 -20.76
C PHE A 192 -1.84 5.86 -21.27
N VAL A 193 -2.42 4.71 -20.89
CA VAL A 193 -1.96 3.40 -21.34
C VAL A 193 -2.03 3.27 -22.86
N ALA A 194 -3.09 3.79 -23.49
CA ALA A 194 -3.23 3.77 -24.95
C ALA A 194 -2.09 4.51 -25.66
N GLY A 195 -1.46 5.48 -24.99
CA GLY A 195 -0.30 6.23 -25.47
C GLY A 195 1.04 5.48 -25.38
N LEU A 196 1.12 4.32 -24.70
CA LEU A 196 2.36 3.59 -24.49
C LEU A 196 2.57 2.47 -25.53
N PRO A 197 3.54 2.61 -26.48
CA PRO A 197 3.76 1.61 -27.53
C PRO A 197 4.04 0.20 -27.01
N SER A 198 4.78 0.06 -25.91
CA SER A 198 5.17 -1.23 -25.33
C SER A 198 4.00 -2.02 -24.73
N LEU A 199 2.89 -1.35 -24.43
CA LEU A 199 1.69 -1.95 -23.86
C LEU A 199 0.56 -2.14 -24.89
N ARG A 200 0.79 -1.77 -26.16
CA ARG A 200 -0.21 -1.88 -27.21
C ARG A 200 -0.65 -3.33 -27.41
N GLY A 201 -1.97 -3.55 -27.45
CA GLY A 201 -2.57 -4.86 -27.69
C GLY A 201 -2.72 -5.74 -26.44
N ILE A 202 -2.37 -5.24 -25.26
CA ILE A 202 -2.65 -5.91 -23.98
C ILE A 202 -4.03 -5.45 -23.46
N ASP A 203 -4.88 -6.40 -23.07
CA ASP A 203 -6.22 -6.13 -22.55
C ASP A 203 -6.15 -5.28 -21.26
N ILE A 204 -6.90 -4.17 -21.21
CA ILE A 204 -7.15 -3.43 -19.97
C ILE A 204 -8.35 -4.07 -19.26
N ARG A 205 -8.16 -4.53 -18.02
CA ARG A 205 -9.18 -5.16 -17.17
C ARG A 205 -9.21 -4.51 -15.79
N SER A 206 -9.75 -3.31 -15.73
CA SER A 206 -9.89 -2.55 -14.48
C SER A 206 -11.37 -2.51 -14.11
N GLU A 207 -11.73 -3.14 -12.99
CA GLU A 207 -13.13 -3.30 -12.55
C GLU A 207 -13.37 -2.77 -11.14
N GLY A 208 -12.53 -1.81 -10.74
CA GLY A 208 -12.62 -1.15 -9.44
C GLY A 208 -11.58 -1.66 -8.45
N THR A 209 -11.29 -0.81 -7.47
CA THR A 209 -10.09 -0.91 -6.63
C THR A 209 -9.90 -2.26 -5.95
N ILE A 210 -10.98 -2.91 -5.46
CA ILE A 210 -10.86 -4.19 -4.74
C ILE A 210 -10.60 -5.36 -5.68
N ARG A 211 -11.28 -5.42 -6.82
CA ARG A 211 -11.06 -6.45 -7.84
C ARG A 211 -9.66 -6.33 -8.43
N ASP A 212 -9.27 -5.11 -8.74
CA ASP A 212 -7.94 -4.77 -9.26
C ASP A 212 -6.83 -5.11 -8.26
N PHE A 213 -7.08 -4.87 -6.97
CA PHE A 213 -6.19 -5.29 -5.89
C PHE A 213 -6.10 -6.81 -5.78
N ALA A 214 -7.23 -7.52 -5.85
CA ALA A 214 -7.28 -8.98 -5.82
C ALA A 214 -6.54 -9.59 -7.01
N ARG A 215 -6.73 -9.09 -8.23
CA ARG A 215 -5.99 -9.49 -9.43
C ARG A 215 -4.48 -9.40 -9.22
N LEU A 216 -4.02 -8.29 -8.66
CA LEU A 216 -2.61 -8.14 -8.29
C LEU A 216 -2.22 -9.13 -7.20
N CYS A 217 -3.01 -9.35 -6.16
CA CYS A 217 -2.71 -10.35 -5.13
C CYS A 217 -2.50 -11.74 -5.74
N PHE A 218 -3.36 -12.20 -6.64
CA PHE A 218 -3.31 -13.57 -7.15
C PHE A 218 -2.36 -13.78 -8.34
N ALA A 219 -2.01 -12.71 -9.06
CA ALA A 219 -1.10 -12.77 -10.20
C ALA A 219 0.21 -13.48 -9.88
N ARG A 220 0.65 -14.39 -10.75
CA ARG A 220 1.96 -15.04 -10.62
C ARG A 220 3.09 -14.09 -10.96
N ASN A 221 2.95 -13.29 -12.01
CA ASN A 221 3.97 -12.31 -12.39
C ASN A 221 3.34 -10.93 -12.40
N ARG A 222 4.14 -9.93 -12.03
CA ARG A 222 3.66 -8.55 -11.90
C ARG A 222 4.65 -7.57 -12.47
N ILE A 223 4.15 -6.55 -13.15
CA ILE A 223 4.91 -5.36 -13.50
C ILE A 223 4.19 -4.16 -12.89
N PHE A 224 4.88 -3.33 -12.13
CA PHE A 224 4.27 -2.13 -11.55
C PHE A 224 5.27 -1.01 -11.34
N GLY A 225 4.83 0.23 -11.53
CA GLY A 225 5.63 1.42 -11.25
C GLY A 225 5.82 1.69 -9.75
N SER A 226 6.11 2.95 -9.40
CA SER A 226 6.15 3.44 -8.01
C SER A 226 4.75 3.53 -7.38
N SER A 227 4.12 2.37 -7.12
CA SER A 227 2.74 2.24 -6.62
C SER A 227 2.70 1.49 -5.29
N THR A 228 2.24 2.16 -4.22
CA THR A 228 2.00 1.49 -2.93
C THR A 228 0.84 0.50 -3.00
N PHE A 229 -0.15 0.75 -3.87
CA PHE A 229 -1.24 -0.18 -4.16
C PHE A 229 -0.71 -1.51 -4.70
N ALA A 230 0.07 -1.49 -5.77
CA ALA A 230 0.61 -2.71 -6.36
C ALA A 230 1.66 -3.39 -5.48
N LEU A 231 2.50 -2.61 -4.80
CA LEU A 231 3.49 -3.15 -3.85
C LEU A 231 2.81 -3.89 -2.70
N SER A 232 1.77 -3.31 -2.11
CA SER A 232 1.04 -3.94 -1.01
C SER A 232 0.28 -5.19 -1.45
N ALA A 233 -0.34 -5.18 -2.64
CA ALA A 233 -0.98 -6.36 -3.22
C ALA A 233 0.02 -7.50 -3.45
N ALA A 234 1.18 -7.19 -4.02
CA ALA A 234 2.25 -8.16 -4.28
C ALA A 234 2.88 -8.70 -2.98
N ALA A 235 2.97 -7.87 -1.94
CA ALA A 235 3.46 -8.28 -0.62
C ALA A 235 2.51 -9.24 0.11
N ILE A 236 1.20 -8.98 0.00
CA ILE A 236 0.13 -9.73 0.66
C ILE A 236 -0.21 -11.03 -0.08
N GLY A 237 -0.18 -10.99 -1.41
CA GLY A 237 -0.66 -12.06 -2.26
C GLY A 237 0.38 -13.14 -2.57
N ASN A 238 0.25 -13.70 -3.76
CA ASN A 238 1.09 -14.77 -4.29
C ASN A 238 2.55 -14.33 -4.40
N THR A 239 3.43 -14.93 -3.60
CA THR A 239 4.87 -14.63 -3.59
C THR A 239 5.65 -15.39 -4.66
N ARG A 240 5.02 -16.33 -5.39
CA ARG A 240 5.64 -17.07 -6.49
C ARG A 240 5.75 -16.19 -7.72
N GLY A 241 6.71 -16.49 -8.58
CA GLY A 241 6.95 -15.78 -9.85
C GLY A 241 7.82 -14.54 -9.67
N ILE A 242 7.80 -13.64 -10.66
CA ILE A 242 8.64 -12.44 -10.68
C ILE A 242 7.81 -11.17 -10.51
N ASN A 243 8.33 -10.24 -9.71
CA ASN A 243 7.84 -8.88 -9.62
C ASN A 243 8.85 -7.97 -10.30
N VAL A 244 8.45 -7.18 -11.28
CA VAL A 244 9.29 -6.15 -11.87
C VAL A 244 8.75 -4.80 -11.48
N SER A 245 9.58 -3.98 -10.84
CA SER A 245 9.16 -2.67 -10.37
C SER A 245 10.22 -1.59 -10.58
N THR A 246 9.90 -0.34 -10.28
CA THR A 246 10.88 0.75 -10.32
C THR A 246 11.91 0.70 -9.20
N GLY A 247 11.62 -0.04 -8.12
CA GLY A 247 12.39 -0.05 -6.88
C GLY A 247 12.42 1.29 -6.15
N THR A 248 11.54 2.22 -6.52
CA THR A 248 11.50 3.59 -6.00
C THR A 248 10.10 3.97 -5.51
N TRP A 249 10.04 4.98 -4.65
CA TRP A 249 8.84 5.72 -4.33
C TRP A 249 8.48 6.67 -5.47
N LEU A 250 7.30 7.28 -5.37
CA LEU A 250 6.76 8.09 -6.45
C LEU A 250 7.68 9.29 -6.82
N LYS A 251 8.41 9.84 -5.84
CA LYS A 251 9.39 10.92 -6.04
C LYS A 251 10.75 10.46 -6.60
N GLY A 252 10.92 9.15 -6.85
CA GLY A 252 12.18 8.58 -7.36
C GLY A 252 13.15 8.12 -6.27
N ASP A 253 12.85 8.39 -5.00
CA ASP A 253 13.67 7.91 -3.87
C ASP A 253 13.67 6.36 -3.82
N PRO A 254 14.82 5.70 -3.62
CA PRO A 254 14.86 4.25 -3.45
C PRO A 254 13.98 3.77 -2.29
N ARG A 255 13.29 2.65 -2.48
CA ARG A 255 12.55 2.02 -1.38
C ARG A 255 13.49 1.29 -0.45
N ALA A 256 13.29 1.44 0.85
CA ALA A 256 13.92 0.58 1.86
C ALA A 256 13.36 -0.86 1.83
N ILE A 257 12.16 -1.04 1.25
CA ILE A 257 11.49 -2.34 1.14
C ILE A 257 11.44 -2.81 -0.32
N LEU A 258 11.84 -4.06 -0.52
CA LEU A 258 11.79 -4.78 -1.79
C LEU A 258 11.12 -6.13 -1.56
N LEU A 259 10.39 -6.63 -2.55
CA LEU A 259 9.86 -7.99 -2.52
C LEU A 259 11.01 -8.99 -2.75
N GLU A 260 10.91 -10.22 -2.19
CA GLU A 260 11.95 -11.25 -2.32
C GLU A 260 12.29 -11.61 -3.78
N ASN A 261 11.29 -11.59 -4.65
CA ASN A 261 11.44 -11.87 -6.09
C ASN A 261 11.32 -10.59 -6.94
N GLU A 262 11.77 -9.45 -6.40
CA GLU A 262 11.71 -8.17 -7.09
C GLU A 262 12.94 -7.93 -7.97
N SER A 263 12.68 -7.58 -9.23
CA SER A 263 13.66 -7.08 -10.18
C SER A 263 13.41 -5.59 -10.43
N ALA A 264 14.24 -4.73 -9.88
CA ALA A 264 14.11 -3.28 -10.05
C ALA A 264 14.66 -2.79 -11.41
N ILE A 265 13.88 -1.98 -12.13
CA ILE A 265 14.27 -1.23 -13.33
C ILE A 265 13.92 0.22 -13.07
N ARG A 266 14.92 1.08 -12.86
CA ARG A 266 14.65 2.49 -12.54
C ARG A 266 14.01 3.18 -13.75
N LEU A 267 12.95 3.95 -13.48
CA LEU A 267 12.50 4.99 -14.40
C LEU A 267 13.64 5.95 -14.60
#